data_AF-A0A3Y8LVS8-F1
#
_entry.id   AF-A0A3Y8LVS8-F1
#
_cell.length_a   1.000
_cell.length_b   1.000
_cell.length_c   1.000
_cell.angle_alpha   90.00
_cell.angle_beta   90.00
_cell.angle_gamma   90.00
#
_symmetry.space_group_name_H-M   'P 1'
#
loop_
_entity.id
_entity.type
_entity.pdbx_description
1 polymer ?
#
loop_
_entity_poly.entity_id
_entity_poly.type
_entity_poly.pdbx_seq_one_letter_code
_entity_poly.pdbx_strand_id
1 'polypeptide(L)'
;MTSPLLAIENLSVGFRQQQHVRPVVNAISLQVNAGETLALVGESGSGKSVTALSILRLLPTPPAVYLSGDIRFHGESLLHASEQTLRGVRGNKIAMIFQEPMVSLNPLHTLEKQLYEVLSLHRGMRREAARAEMIGCLDRVGIRQASQRLRDYPHQLSGGERQRVMIAMALLTRPELLIADEPTTALDVSVQAQILSLLRELQRELNMGLLFITHNLSIVKKLADSVAVMQHGKCVENQRADTLLSAPTHPYTQKLLNSEPTGDPVPLPAGQTPLLEVDRLRVAFPIRKGILKRVVDHNVVVNNISFTLYPGETLGLVGESGSGKSTTGLALLRLIRSEGRIVFDGQSLDTLNRRQLLPVRHRIQVVFQDPNSSLNPRLNVLQIIEEGLRVHQPTLSGAQREQQVKAVMMEVGLDPETRHRYPAEFSGGQRQRIAVARALILKPSLIILDEPTSSLDKTVQAQILALLKSLQQKHRLAYIFISHDLHVVRALCHQVIVLRQGEVVEQGQCERVFTAPQQAYTRQLLALS
;
A
#
# COMPACT_ATOMS: atom_id res chain seq x y z
N MET A 1 -1.06 -17.39 38.32
CA MET A 1 -0.73 -16.59 37.13
C MET A 1 -1.51 -17.18 35.96
N THR A 2 -2.32 -16.39 35.27
CA THR A 2 -3.08 -16.85 34.10
C THR A 2 -2.12 -17.16 32.96
N SER A 3 -2.26 -18.33 32.33
CA SER A 3 -1.48 -18.69 31.15
C SER A 3 -1.80 -17.71 30.00
N PRO A 4 -0.80 -17.27 29.20
CA PRO A 4 -1.07 -16.46 28.02
C PRO A 4 -1.93 -17.23 27.02
N LEU A 5 -2.71 -16.51 26.21
CA LEU A 5 -3.52 -17.08 25.14
C LEU A 5 -2.62 -17.66 24.04
N LEU A 6 -1.60 -16.90 23.65
CA LEU A 6 -0.53 -17.30 22.73
C LEU A 6 0.83 -17.05 23.38
N ALA A 7 1.71 -18.03 23.32
CA ALA A 7 3.12 -17.89 23.65
C ALA A 7 4.00 -18.42 22.51
N ILE A 8 4.90 -17.60 22.01
CA ILE A 8 5.98 -17.99 21.11
C ILE A 8 7.25 -18.07 21.96
N GLU A 9 7.94 -19.20 21.93
CA GLU A 9 9.07 -19.50 22.82
C GLU A 9 10.32 -19.80 21.98
N ASN A 10 11.27 -18.86 21.92
CA ASN A 10 12.56 -19.01 21.24
C ASN A 10 12.46 -19.54 19.80
N LEU A 11 11.43 -19.10 19.08
CA LEU A 11 11.15 -19.54 17.72
C LEU A 11 12.27 -19.09 16.77
N SER A 12 12.83 -20.05 16.04
CA SER A 12 13.77 -19.78 14.95
C SER A 12 13.27 -20.46 13.67
N VAL A 13 13.23 -19.72 12.57
CA VAL A 13 12.74 -20.19 11.27
C VAL A 13 13.74 -19.82 10.19
N GLY A 14 14.06 -20.77 9.32
CA GLY A 14 14.90 -20.55 8.15
C GLY A 14 14.27 -21.12 6.89
N PHE A 15 14.83 -20.74 5.74
CA PHE A 15 14.43 -21.28 4.44
C PHE A 15 15.60 -22.02 3.81
N ARG A 16 15.33 -23.23 3.32
CA ARG A 16 16.32 -24.05 2.63
C ARG A 16 16.47 -23.57 1.19
N GLN A 17 17.69 -23.19 0.82
CA GLN A 17 18.13 -22.98 -0.56
C GLN A 17 19.27 -23.94 -0.84
N GLN A 18 19.04 -24.91 -1.73
CA GLN A 18 19.99 -26.00 -2.00
C GLN A 18 20.39 -26.72 -0.71
N GLN A 19 21.67 -26.71 -0.32
CA GLN A 19 22.17 -27.33 0.90
C GLN A 19 22.27 -26.38 2.11
N HIS A 20 21.98 -25.09 1.95
CA HIS A 20 22.07 -24.10 3.03
C HIS A 20 20.70 -23.72 3.56
N VAL A 21 20.57 -23.61 4.88
CA VAL A 21 19.40 -23.04 5.53
C VAL A 21 19.73 -21.60 5.93
N ARG A 22 19.04 -20.64 5.33
CA ARG A 22 19.18 -19.23 5.69
C ARG A 22 18.19 -18.89 6.80
N PRO A 23 18.64 -18.56 8.02
CA PRO A 23 17.75 -18.13 9.08
C PRO A 23 17.12 -16.77 8.73
N VAL A 24 15.82 -16.63 8.98
CA VAL A 24 15.04 -15.41 8.77
C VAL A 24 14.44 -14.90 10.08
N VAL A 25 14.07 -15.80 10.98
CA VAL A 25 13.66 -15.50 12.36
C VAL A 25 14.61 -16.23 13.31
N ASN A 26 15.07 -15.56 14.36
CA ASN A 26 16.08 -16.08 15.27
C ASN A 26 15.68 -15.82 16.73
N ALA A 27 15.36 -16.91 17.44
CA ALA A 27 15.05 -16.98 18.86
C ALA A 27 14.05 -15.91 19.34
N ILE A 28 12.95 -15.73 18.61
CA ILE A 28 11.92 -14.77 19.00
C ILE A 28 11.02 -15.35 20.10
N SER A 29 10.74 -14.55 21.12
CA SER A 29 9.78 -14.86 22.18
C SER A 29 8.76 -13.74 22.32
N LEU A 30 7.47 -14.09 22.22
CA LEU A 30 6.34 -13.15 22.26
C LEU A 30 5.18 -13.78 23.04
N GLN A 31 4.35 -12.95 23.66
CA GLN A 31 3.16 -13.39 24.38
C GLN A 31 1.99 -12.47 24.03
N VAL A 32 0.80 -13.06 23.91
CA VAL A 32 -0.47 -12.32 23.75
C VAL A 32 -1.45 -12.89 24.76
N ASN A 33 -2.02 -12.03 25.61
CA ASN A 33 -3.07 -12.42 26.53
C ASN A 33 -4.46 -12.27 25.89
N ALA A 34 -5.47 -12.94 26.47
CA ALA A 34 -6.85 -12.70 26.08
C ALA A 34 -7.23 -11.23 26.35
N GLY A 35 -7.93 -10.60 25.41
CA GLY A 35 -8.27 -9.20 25.52
C GLY A 35 -7.07 -8.23 25.38
N GLU A 36 -5.88 -8.69 24.98
CA GLU A 36 -4.71 -7.85 24.72
C GLU A 36 -4.46 -7.67 23.21
N THR A 37 -4.03 -6.47 22.82
CA THR A 37 -3.45 -6.23 21.50
C THR A 37 -1.93 -6.11 21.58
N LEU A 38 -1.22 -7.08 21.00
CA LEU A 38 0.22 -7.01 20.74
C LEU A 38 0.47 -6.49 19.32
N ALA A 39 1.16 -5.36 19.19
CA ALA A 39 1.66 -4.89 17.91
C ALA A 39 3.05 -5.46 17.59
N LEU A 40 3.22 -6.05 16.42
CA LEU A 40 4.50 -6.49 15.89
C LEU A 40 4.97 -5.52 14.80
N VAL A 41 6.02 -4.77 15.07
CA VAL A 41 6.52 -3.69 14.18
C VAL A 41 7.93 -3.93 13.69
N GLY A 42 8.30 -3.30 12.58
CA GLY A 42 9.64 -3.37 12.00
C GLY A 42 9.63 -3.15 10.49
N GLU A 43 10.81 -2.98 9.91
CA GLU A 43 10.99 -2.78 8.46
C GLU A 43 10.56 -4.02 7.64
N SER A 44 10.39 -3.82 6.33
CA SER A 44 10.13 -4.93 5.42
C SER A 44 11.27 -5.96 5.49
N GLY A 45 10.93 -7.25 5.54
CA GLY A 45 11.92 -8.32 5.67
C GLY A 45 12.49 -8.54 7.08
N SER A 46 11.99 -7.87 8.12
CA SER A 46 12.44 -8.10 9.51
C SER A 46 11.96 -9.43 10.12
N GLY A 47 11.08 -10.16 9.44
CA GLY A 47 10.58 -11.48 9.85
C GLY A 47 9.15 -11.51 10.39
N LYS A 48 8.43 -10.37 10.43
CA LYS A 48 7.06 -10.26 11.00
C LYS A 48 6.07 -11.27 10.42
N SER A 49 5.88 -11.27 9.10
CA SER A 49 4.95 -12.19 8.42
C SER A 49 5.40 -13.65 8.54
N VAL A 50 6.71 -13.91 8.59
CA VAL A 50 7.24 -15.27 8.83
C VAL A 50 6.86 -15.74 10.23
N THR A 51 7.03 -14.91 11.26
CA THR A 51 6.58 -15.19 12.63
C THR A 51 5.07 -15.44 12.67
N ALA A 52 4.27 -14.62 11.99
CA ALA A 52 2.82 -14.73 11.97
C ALA A 52 2.31 -16.01 11.30
N LEU A 53 2.80 -16.29 10.09
CA LEU A 53 2.45 -17.50 9.34
C LEU A 53 2.92 -18.77 10.05
N SER A 54 3.98 -18.68 10.86
CA SER A 54 4.46 -19.81 11.67
C SER A 54 3.46 -20.24 12.73
N ILE A 55 2.67 -19.32 13.31
CA ILE A 55 1.68 -19.62 14.36
C ILE A 55 0.68 -20.68 13.87
N LEU A 56 0.20 -20.50 12.64
CA LEU A 56 -0.75 -21.42 12.02
C LEU A 56 -0.06 -22.44 11.10
N ARG A 57 1.27 -22.57 11.13
CA ARG A 57 2.05 -23.44 10.23
C ARG A 57 1.66 -23.28 8.74
N LEU A 58 1.53 -22.04 8.26
CA LEU A 58 1.14 -21.71 6.89
C LEU A 58 2.31 -21.50 5.94
N LEU A 59 3.55 -21.52 6.45
CA LEU A 59 4.74 -21.45 5.61
C LEU A 59 4.88 -22.73 4.77
N PRO A 60 5.21 -22.64 3.46
CA PRO A 60 5.42 -23.82 2.62
C PRO A 60 6.60 -24.65 3.15
N THR A 61 6.37 -25.94 3.39
CA THR A 61 7.39 -26.88 3.88
C THR A 61 7.49 -28.07 2.93
N PRO A 62 8.55 -28.16 2.08
CA PRO A 62 9.66 -27.22 1.88
C PRO A 62 9.27 -25.91 1.15
N PRO A 63 10.07 -24.82 1.22
CA PRO A 63 11.44 -24.74 1.75
C PRO A 63 11.57 -24.27 3.21
N ALA A 64 10.49 -23.90 3.92
CA ALA A 64 10.57 -23.45 5.30
C ALA A 64 11.01 -24.59 6.25
N VAL A 65 11.85 -24.24 7.23
CA VAL A 65 12.36 -25.13 8.27
C VAL A 65 12.26 -24.43 9.62
N TYR A 66 11.56 -25.05 10.56
CA TYR A 66 11.52 -24.63 11.97
C TYR A 66 12.77 -25.19 12.66
N LEU A 67 13.67 -24.30 13.07
CA LEU A 67 15.00 -24.65 13.59
C LEU A 67 14.98 -24.91 15.10
N SER A 68 14.22 -24.11 15.85
CA SER A 68 14.12 -24.20 17.30
C SER A 68 12.85 -23.53 17.81
N GLY A 69 12.53 -23.78 19.07
CA GLY A 69 11.43 -23.14 19.78
C GLY A 69 10.09 -23.83 19.58
N ASP A 70 9.05 -23.24 20.17
CA ASP A 70 7.69 -23.72 20.09
C ASP A 70 6.70 -22.56 20.00
N ILE A 71 5.48 -22.85 19.56
CA ILE A 71 4.35 -21.92 19.56
C ILE A 71 3.22 -22.60 20.29
N ARG A 72 2.81 -22.04 21.42
CA ARG A 72 1.77 -22.59 22.29
C ARG A 72 0.51 -21.74 22.25
N PHE A 73 -0.63 -22.38 22.08
CA PHE A 73 -1.95 -21.76 22.18
C PHE A 73 -2.73 -22.45 23.29
N HIS A 74 -3.16 -21.70 24.31
CA HIS A 74 -3.66 -22.27 25.59
C HIS A 74 -2.70 -23.30 26.21
N GLY A 75 -1.39 -23.10 26.06
CA GLY A 75 -0.35 -24.00 26.54
C GLY A 75 -0.08 -25.23 25.66
N GLU A 76 -0.92 -25.53 24.68
CA GLU A 76 -0.75 -26.64 23.74
C GLU A 76 0.17 -26.25 22.56
N SER A 77 1.16 -27.09 22.24
CA SER A 77 2.06 -26.86 21.10
C SER A 77 1.33 -26.96 19.77
N LEU A 78 1.40 -25.88 18.97
CA LEU A 78 0.94 -25.83 17.58
C LEU A 78 2.01 -26.34 16.61
N LEU A 79 3.31 -26.17 16.91
CA LEU A 79 4.37 -26.67 16.01
C LEU A 79 4.35 -28.19 15.94
N HIS A 80 4.13 -28.85 17.07
CA HIS A 80 4.11 -30.31 17.20
C HIS A 80 2.70 -30.92 17.13
N ALA A 81 1.66 -30.10 16.92
CA ALA A 81 0.29 -30.56 16.77
C ALA A 81 0.09 -31.42 15.50
N SER A 82 -0.88 -32.34 15.59
CA SER A 82 -1.38 -33.07 14.43
C SER A 82 -2.10 -32.15 13.44
N GLU A 83 -2.17 -32.53 12.16
CA GLU A 83 -2.95 -31.75 11.17
C GLU A 83 -4.44 -31.67 11.53
N GLN A 84 -5.00 -32.67 12.20
CA GLN A 84 -6.39 -32.63 12.68
C GLN A 84 -6.58 -31.54 13.73
N THR A 85 -5.68 -31.46 14.70
CA THR A 85 -5.68 -30.40 15.72
C THR A 85 -5.54 -29.03 15.07
N LEU A 86 -4.59 -28.88 14.13
CA LEU A 86 -4.38 -27.62 13.42
C LEU A 86 -5.60 -27.19 12.61
N ARG A 87 -6.32 -28.13 11.97
CA ARG A 87 -7.58 -27.82 11.25
C ARG A 87 -8.68 -27.32 12.20
N GLY A 88 -8.72 -27.81 13.44
CA GLY A 88 -9.67 -27.32 14.45
C GLY A 88 -9.35 -25.92 14.97
N VAL A 89 -8.06 -25.53 14.92
CA VAL A 89 -7.58 -24.21 15.33
C VAL A 89 -7.71 -23.18 14.20
N ARG A 90 -7.23 -23.52 12.99
CA ARG A 90 -7.19 -22.65 11.82
C ARG A 90 -8.59 -22.22 11.39
N GLY A 91 -8.79 -20.91 11.25
CA GLY A 91 -10.04 -20.34 10.77
C GLY A 91 -11.17 -20.35 11.81
N ASN A 92 -10.99 -21.01 12.97
CA ASN A 92 -11.98 -21.10 14.03
C ASN A 92 -11.48 -20.41 15.31
N LYS A 93 -10.61 -21.06 16.08
CA LYS A 93 -10.04 -20.48 17.32
C LYS A 93 -9.04 -19.36 17.03
N ILE A 94 -8.30 -19.50 15.93
CA ILE A 94 -7.36 -18.49 15.46
C ILE A 94 -7.69 -18.17 14.00
N ALA A 95 -7.98 -16.90 13.71
CA ALA A 95 -8.21 -16.42 12.36
C ALA A 95 -7.08 -15.48 11.91
N MET A 96 -6.88 -15.38 10.60
CA MET A 96 -5.85 -14.52 10.00
C MET A 96 -6.44 -13.62 8.93
N ILE A 97 -6.12 -12.34 9.00
CA ILE A 97 -6.32 -11.35 7.94
C ILE A 97 -4.98 -11.20 7.23
N PHE A 98 -4.92 -11.59 5.96
CA PHE A 98 -3.69 -11.57 5.17
C PHE A 98 -3.42 -10.17 4.58
N GLN A 99 -2.17 -9.90 4.22
CA GLN A 99 -1.75 -8.61 3.65
C GLN A 99 -2.45 -8.28 2.32
N GLU A 100 -2.71 -9.28 1.46
CA GLU A 100 -3.33 -9.08 0.15
C GLU A 100 -4.70 -9.78 0.02
N PRO A 101 -5.83 -9.04 0.00
CA PRO A 101 -7.17 -9.64 -0.03
C PRO A 101 -7.49 -10.40 -1.32
N MET A 102 -6.80 -10.10 -2.43
CA MET A 102 -6.97 -10.81 -3.71
C MET A 102 -6.46 -12.25 -3.67
N VAL A 103 -5.47 -12.53 -2.81
CA VAL A 103 -4.92 -13.89 -2.63
C VAL A 103 -5.83 -14.71 -1.72
N SER A 104 -6.56 -14.06 -0.81
CA SER A 104 -7.40 -14.71 0.18
C SER A 104 -8.82 -15.01 -0.30
N LEU A 105 -9.36 -14.24 -1.23
CA LEU A 105 -10.68 -14.49 -1.82
C LEU A 105 -10.55 -15.29 -3.12
N ASN A 106 -11.33 -16.36 -3.25
CA ASN A 106 -11.40 -17.13 -4.49
C ASN A 106 -12.16 -16.33 -5.57
N PRO A 107 -11.51 -15.93 -6.68
CA PRO A 107 -12.12 -15.07 -7.69
C PRO A 107 -13.23 -15.75 -8.49
N LEU A 108 -13.32 -17.09 -8.43
CA LEU A 108 -14.31 -17.89 -9.14
C LEU A 108 -15.60 -18.13 -8.33
N HIS A 109 -15.62 -17.72 -7.05
CA HIS A 109 -16.76 -17.92 -6.16
C HIS A 109 -17.39 -16.59 -5.77
N THR A 110 -18.70 -16.60 -5.55
CA THR A 110 -19.42 -15.45 -4.98
C THR A 110 -19.03 -15.25 -3.51
N LEU A 111 -19.30 -14.07 -2.96
CA LEU A 111 -19.07 -13.81 -1.53
C LEU A 111 -19.91 -14.77 -0.66
N GLU A 112 -21.18 -14.98 -1.02
CA GLU A 112 -22.09 -15.87 -0.28
C GLU A 112 -21.53 -17.29 -0.16
N LYS A 113 -20.97 -17.84 -1.24
CA LYS A 113 -20.42 -19.21 -1.21
C LYS A 113 -19.25 -19.33 -0.24
N GLN A 114 -18.36 -18.36 -0.25
CA GLN A 114 -17.12 -18.37 0.54
C GLN A 114 -17.40 -18.10 2.03
N LEU A 115 -18.25 -17.12 2.33
CA LEU A 115 -18.64 -16.81 3.71
C LEU A 115 -19.49 -17.92 4.33
N TYR A 116 -20.36 -18.58 3.53
CA TYR A 116 -21.14 -19.72 3.99
C TYR A 116 -20.27 -20.94 4.31
N GLU A 117 -19.23 -21.20 3.51
CA GLU A 117 -18.29 -22.32 3.74
C GLU A 117 -17.67 -22.24 5.15
N VAL A 118 -17.20 -21.05 5.54
CA VAL A 118 -16.63 -20.79 6.87
C VAL A 118 -17.63 -21.11 7.98
N LEU A 119 -18.86 -20.60 7.87
CA LEU A 119 -19.92 -20.82 8.88
C LEU A 119 -20.39 -22.28 8.92
N SER A 120 -20.47 -22.94 7.77
CA SER A 120 -20.88 -24.34 7.68
C SER A 120 -19.84 -25.27 8.29
N LEU A 121 -18.56 -25.03 8.02
CA LEU A 121 -17.47 -25.91 8.49
C LEU A 121 -17.17 -25.74 9.98
N HIS A 122 -17.15 -24.48 10.47
CA HIS A 122 -16.69 -24.21 11.83
C HIS A 122 -17.82 -24.02 12.85
N ARG A 123 -19.01 -23.62 12.40
CA ARG A 123 -20.17 -23.38 13.28
C ARG A 123 -21.37 -24.30 13.01
N GLY A 124 -21.29 -25.16 11.98
CA GLY A 124 -22.37 -26.09 11.63
C GLY A 124 -23.70 -25.41 11.27
N MET A 125 -23.65 -24.13 10.86
CA MET A 125 -24.86 -23.35 10.65
C MET A 125 -25.60 -23.76 9.38
N ARG A 126 -26.94 -23.85 9.48
CA ARG A 126 -27.81 -24.02 8.30
C ARG A 126 -27.85 -22.75 7.46
N ARG A 127 -28.10 -22.90 6.16
CA ARG A 127 -27.99 -21.84 5.15
C ARG A 127 -28.76 -20.56 5.47
N GLU A 128 -29.99 -20.66 5.97
CA GLU A 128 -30.80 -19.48 6.31
C GLU A 128 -30.23 -18.69 7.49
N ALA A 129 -29.89 -19.37 8.59
CA ALA A 129 -29.26 -18.74 9.75
C ALA A 129 -27.87 -18.16 9.40
N ALA A 130 -27.10 -18.89 8.60
CA ALA A 130 -25.80 -18.42 8.13
C ALA A 130 -25.94 -17.15 7.28
N ARG A 131 -26.99 -17.04 6.45
CA ARG A 131 -27.23 -15.85 5.63
C ARG A 131 -27.49 -14.60 6.47
N ALA A 132 -28.26 -14.71 7.55
CA ALA A 132 -28.46 -13.60 8.48
C ALA A 132 -27.15 -13.16 9.15
N GLU A 133 -26.35 -14.13 9.63
CA GLU A 133 -25.03 -13.85 10.24
C GLU A 133 -24.07 -13.20 9.25
N MET A 134 -24.02 -13.68 8.00
CA MET A 134 -23.20 -13.09 6.93
C MET A 134 -23.58 -11.62 6.68
N ILE A 135 -24.87 -11.32 6.56
CA ILE A 135 -25.35 -9.94 6.34
C ILE A 135 -24.98 -9.06 7.52
N GLY A 136 -25.26 -9.51 8.75
CA GLY A 136 -24.92 -8.75 9.95
C GLY A 136 -23.42 -8.48 10.06
N CYS A 137 -22.57 -9.46 9.75
CA CYS A 137 -21.13 -9.29 9.75
C CYS A 137 -20.66 -8.31 8.66
N LEU A 138 -21.21 -8.42 7.44
CA LEU A 138 -20.93 -7.51 6.33
C LEU A 138 -21.34 -6.06 6.63
N ASP A 139 -22.49 -5.86 7.27
CA ASP A 139 -22.95 -4.54 7.69
C ASP A 139 -22.02 -3.96 8.77
N ARG A 140 -21.58 -4.77 9.74
CA ARG A 140 -20.61 -4.36 10.78
C ARG A 140 -19.27 -3.93 10.20
N VAL A 141 -18.78 -4.62 9.17
CA VAL A 141 -17.55 -4.20 8.46
C VAL A 141 -17.79 -3.04 7.48
N GLY A 142 -19.01 -2.51 7.38
CA GLY A 142 -19.34 -1.34 6.58
C GLY A 142 -19.53 -1.60 5.08
N ILE A 143 -19.87 -2.83 4.68
CA ILE A 143 -20.28 -3.13 3.30
C ILE A 143 -21.69 -2.62 3.08
N ARG A 144 -21.83 -1.60 2.23
CA ARG A 144 -23.15 -1.07 1.86
C ARG A 144 -23.93 -2.11 1.04
N GLN A 145 -25.23 -2.21 1.31
CA GLN A 145 -26.14 -3.13 0.61
C GLN A 145 -25.66 -4.59 0.68
N ALA A 146 -25.16 -5.01 1.85
CA ALA A 146 -24.58 -6.34 2.09
C ALA A 146 -25.41 -7.50 1.51
N SER A 147 -26.74 -7.44 1.67
CA SER A 147 -27.67 -8.44 1.15
C SER A 147 -27.62 -8.63 -0.37
N GLN A 148 -27.41 -7.55 -1.12
CA GLN A 148 -27.26 -7.57 -2.58
C GLN A 148 -25.84 -8.01 -2.97
N ARG A 149 -24.83 -7.48 -2.27
CA ARG A 149 -23.41 -7.74 -2.50
C ARG A 149 -23.01 -9.22 -2.32
N LEU A 150 -23.78 -10.01 -1.56
CA LEU A 150 -23.55 -11.45 -1.40
C LEU A 150 -23.41 -12.21 -2.73
N ARG A 151 -24.08 -11.75 -3.80
CA ARG A 151 -24.02 -12.36 -5.13
C ARG A 151 -22.82 -11.90 -5.96
N ASP A 152 -22.11 -10.88 -5.51
CA ASP A 152 -20.97 -10.34 -6.23
C ASP A 152 -19.78 -11.31 -6.15
N TYR A 153 -18.90 -11.17 -7.13
CA TYR A 153 -17.59 -11.79 -7.15
C TYR A 153 -16.53 -10.81 -6.64
N PRO A 154 -15.38 -11.28 -6.11
CA PRO A 154 -14.32 -10.41 -5.59
C PRO A 154 -13.83 -9.33 -6.58
N HIS A 155 -13.82 -9.62 -7.88
CA HIS A 155 -13.38 -8.68 -8.91
C HIS A 155 -14.38 -7.54 -9.18
N GLN A 156 -15.60 -7.62 -8.65
CA GLN A 156 -16.64 -6.57 -8.75
C GLN A 156 -16.61 -5.61 -7.55
N LEU A 157 -15.80 -5.90 -6.54
CA LEU A 157 -15.61 -5.08 -5.35
C LEU A 157 -14.40 -4.14 -5.52
N SER A 158 -14.48 -2.96 -4.90
CA SER A 158 -13.30 -2.11 -4.70
C SER A 158 -12.26 -2.80 -3.80
N GLY A 159 -11.02 -2.31 -3.82
CA GLY A 159 -9.95 -2.85 -2.94
C GLY A 159 -10.35 -2.82 -1.45
N GLY A 160 -10.95 -1.71 -0.99
CA GLY A 160 -11.42 -1.57 0.39
C GLY A 160 -12.61 -2.46 0.73
N GLU A 161 -13.55 -2.66 -0.20
CA GLU A 161 -14.64 -3.62 0.00
C GLU A 161 -14.11 -5.06 0.09
N ARG A 162 -13.14 -5.45 -0.75
CA ARG A 162 -12.51 -6.78 -0.64
C ARG A 162 -11.86 -6.99 0.72
N GLN A 163 -11.13 -6.00 1.22
CA GLN A 163 -10.50 -6.08 2.54
C GLN A 163 -11.55 -6.24 3.65
N ARG A 164 -12.63 -5.46 3.61
CA ARG A 164 -13.75 -5.57 4.56
C ARG A 164 -14.40 -6.95 4.52
N VAL A 165 -14.60 -7.53 3.33
CA VAL A 165 -15.13 -8.89 3.21
C VAL A 165 -14.17 -9.93 3.80
N MET A 166 -12.86 -9.79 3.60
CA MET A 166 -11.88 -10.68 4.21
C MET A 166 -11.89 -10.56 5.75
N ILE A 167 -12.01 -9.35 6.28
CA ILE A 167 -12.16 -9.10 7.72
C ILE A 167 -13.44 -9.76 8.23
N ALA A 168 -14.57 -9.59 7.53
CA ALA A 168 -15.82 -10.25 7.89
C ALA A 168 -15.65 -11.77 7.93
N MET A 169 -15.03 -12.35 6.89
CA MET A 169 -14.78 -13.79 6.80
C MET A 169 -13.98 -14.31 8.00
N ALA A 170 -12.94 -13.58 8.43
CA ALA A 170 -12.14 -13.94 9.60
C ALA A 170 -12.92 -13.85 10.93
N LEU A 171 -13.89 -12.93 11.02
CA LEU A 171 -14.66 -12.67 12.23
C LEU A 171 -15.92 -13.54 12.37
N LEU A 172 -16.41 -14.13 11.28
CA LEU A 172 -17.61 -14.98 11.28
C LEU A 172 -17.52 -16.17 12.25
N THR A 173 -16.30 -16.65 12.50
CA THR A 173 -16.03 -17.74 13.44
C THR A 173 -15.82 -17.28 14.88
N ARG A 174 -15.81 -15.97 15.14
CA ARG A 174 -15.59 -15.37 16.47
C ARG A 174 -14.31 -15.93 17.13
N PRO A 175 -13.14 -15.72 16.51
CA PRO A 175 -11.90 -16.31 16.96
C PRO A 175 -11.48 -15.75 18.33
N GLU A 176 -10.78 -16.58 19.10
CA GLU A 176 -10.17 -16.17 20.36
C GLU A 176 -8.90 -15.33 20.11
N LEU A 177 -8.18 -15.62 19.03
CA LEU A 177 -7.02 -14.84 18.56
C LEU A 177 -7.20 -14.44 17.10
N LEU A 178 -7.04 -13.15 16.82
CA LEU A 178 -6.97 -12.62 15.46
C LEU A 178 -5.54 -12.19 15.15
N ILE A 179 -4.99 -12.72 14.07
CA ILE A 179 -3.72 -12.29 13.50
C ILE A 179 -4.04 -11.37 12.33
N ALA A 180 -3.65 -10.10 12.41
CA ALA A 180 -3.89 -9.14 11.35
C ALA A 180 -2.56 -8.68 10.74
N ASP A 181 -2.23 -9.23 9.56
CA ASP A 181 -0.99 -8.91 8.85
C ASP A 181 -1.20 -7.74 7.90
N GLU A 182 -0.73 -6.55 8.30
CA GLU A 182 -0.85 -5.33 7.51
C GLU A 182 -2.27 -5.05 6.97
N PRO A 183 -3.30 -5.13 7.82
CA PRO A 183 -4.70 -5.17 7.36
C PRO A 183 -5.21 -3.86 6.76
N THR A 184 -4.42 -2.79 6.79
CA THR A 184 -4.80 -1.45 6.33
C THR A 184 -3.88 -0.86 5.26
N THR A 185 -2.79 -1.54 4.88
CA THR A 185 -1.76 -0.97 3.99
C THR A 185 -2.31 -0.52 2.62
N ALA A 186 -3.31 -1.23 2.07
CA ALA A 186 -3.90 -0.92 0.77
C ALA A 186 -5.16 -0.03 0.83
N LEU A 187 -5.45 0.57 1.98
CA LEU A 187 -6.67 1.35 2.23
C LEU A 187 -6.36 2.83 2.37
N ASP A 188 -7.29 3.68 1.94
CA ASP A 188 -7.18 5.11 2.26
C ASP A 188 -7.34 5.35 3.76
N VAL A 189 -6.87 6.52 4.21
CA VAL A 189 -6.80 6.91 5.63
C VAL A 189 -8.18 6.84 6.31
N SER A 190 -9.27 7.16 5.60
CA SER A 190 -10.62 7.13 6.16
C SER A 190 -11.09 5.70 6.41
N VAL A 191 -10.89 4.81 5.43
CA VAL A 191 -11.25 3.39 5.53
C VAL A 191 -10.36 2.69 6.55
N GLN A 192 -9.06 2.98 6.57
CA GLN A 192 -8.13 2.51 7.58
C GLN A 192 -8.63 2.83 8.99
N ALA A 193 -9.00 4.09 9.26
CA ALA A 193 -9.48 4.49 10.58
C ALA A 193 -10.75 3.73 11.00
N GLN A 194 -11.68 3.51 10.06
CA GLN A 194 -12.90 2.73 10.32
C GLN A 194 -12.58 1.26 10.65
N ILE A 195 -11.66 0.63 9.91
CA ILE A 195 -11.23 -0.75 10.17
C ILE A 195 -10.55 -0.86 11.55
N LEU A 196 -9.69 0.09 11.91
CA LEU A 196 -9.02 0.09 13.21
C LEU A 196 -10.01 0.25 14.37
N SER A 197 -11.02 1.12 14.23
CA SER A 197 -12.10 1.26 15.23
C SER A 197 -12.87 -0.04 15.39
N LEU A 198 -13.28 -0.63 14.26
CA LEU A 198 -14.01 -1.89 14.25
C LEU A 198 -13.24 -3.04 14.91
N LEU A 199 -11.96 -3.20 14.56
CA LEU A 199 -11.10 -4.22 15.18
C LEU A 199 -11.00 -4.01 16.69
N ARG A 200 -10.85 -2.76 17.15
CA ARG A 200 -10.80 -2.43 18.58
C ARG A 200 -12.11 -2.71 19.30
N GLU A 201 -13.25 -2.40 18.68
CA GLU A 201 -14.58 -2.68 19.23
C GLU A 201 -14.81 -4.18 19.37
N LEU A 202 -14.52 -4.95 18.32
CA LEU A 202 -14.63 -6.41 18.31
C LEU A 202 -13.70 -7.09 19.31
N GLN A 203 -12.46 -6.59 19.39
CA GLN A 203 -11.45 -7.08 20.33
C GLN A 203 -11.98 -7.00 21.77
N ARG A 204 -12.63 -5.89 22.13
CA ARG A 204 -13.28 -5.69 23.45
C ARG A 204 -14.53 -6.53 23.64
N GLU A 205 -15.42 -6.55 22.66
CA GLU A 205 -16.70 -7.28 22.71
C GLU A 205 -16.49 -8.79 22.87
N LEU A 206 -15.50 -9.34 22.18
CA LEU A 206 -15.24 -10.78 22.13
C LEU A 206 -14.15 -11.24 23.10
N ASN A 207 -13.54 -10.32 23.87
CA ASN A 207 -12.34 -10.59 24.68
C ASN A 207 -11.22 -11.28 23.86
N MET A 208 -11.12 -10.91 22.59
CA MET A 208 -10.25 -11.52 21.60
C MET A 208 -8.82 -10.99 21.76
N GLY A 209 -7.82 -11.86 21.73
CA GLY A 209 -6.43 -11.46 21.57
C GLY A 209 -6.17 -10.97 20.15
N LEU A 210 -5.38 -9.90 19.98
CA LEU A 210 -5.07 -9.34 18.67
C LEU A 210 -3.55 -9.26 18.48
N LEU A 211 -3.01 -10.04 17.55
CA LEU A 211 -1.66 -9.85 17.04
C LEU A 211 -1.74 -8.94 15.80
N PHE A 212 -1.40 -7.68 15.98
CA PHE A 212 -1.50 -6.66 14.94
C PHE A 212 -0.13 -6.38 14.32
N ILE A 213 0.05 -6.68 13.04
CA ILE A 213 1.33 -6.49 12.36
C ILE A 213 1.22 -5.24 11.50
N THR A 214 2.15 -4.32 11.70
CA THR A 214 2.18 -3.07 10.93
C THR A 214 3.59 -2.51 10.88
N HIS A 215 3.88 -1.73 9.86
CA HIS A 215 5.07 -0.89 9.80
C HIS A 215 4.79 0.55 10.28
N ASN A 216 3.54 0.89 10.61
CA ASN A 216 3.14 2.25 10.99
C ASN A 216 2.91 2.40 12.51
N LEU A 217 3.88 3.02 13.18
CA LEU A 217 3.84 3.31 14.61
C LEU A 217 2.71 4.26 15.03
N SER A 218 2.19 5.08 14.11
CA SER A 218 1.04 5.97 14.38
C SER A 218 -0.25 5.17 14.60
N ILE A 219 -0.38 4.00 13.96
CA ILE A 219 -1.48 3.06 14.21
C ILE A 219 -1.31 2.38 15.56
N VAL A 220 -0.08 1.95 15.87
CA VAL A 220 0.27 1.30 17.14
C VAL A 220 -0.14 2.14 18.34
N LYS A 221 0.15 3.45 18.30
CA LYS A 221 -0.27 4.41 19.34
C LYS A 221 -1.77 4.42 19.61
N LYS A 222 -2.60 4.12 18.61
CA LYS A 222 -4.07 4.16 18.73
C LYS A 222 -4.66 2.83 19.19
N LEU A 223 -3.98 1.70 18.93
CA LEU A 223 -4.59 0.37 19.03
C LEU A 223 -3.91 -0.58 20.04
N ALA A 224 -2.59 -0.51 20.18
CA ALA A 224 -1.81 -1.55 20.85
C ALA A 224 -1.67 -1.34 22.36
N ASP A 225 -1.69 -2.43 23.12
CA ASP A 225 -1.37 -2.43 24.56
C ASP A 225 0.14 -2.65 24.77
N SER A 226 0.71 -3.56 23.98
CA SER A 226 2.13 -3.91 23.97
C SER A 226 2.70 -3.89 22.55
N VAL A 227 4.01 -3.69 22.42
CA VAL A 227 4.70 -3.53 21.15
C VAL A 227 5.99 -4.33 21.17
N ALA A 228 6.15 -5.18 20.17
CA ALA A 228 7.39 -5.89 19.87
C ALA A 228 8.01 -5.37 18.58
N VAL A 229 9.23 -4.87 18.67
CA VAL A 229 10.00 -4.33 17.55
C VAL A 229 10.93 -5.41 17.00
N MET A 230 10.77 -5.75 15.73
CA MET A 230 11.59 -6.72 15.01
C MET A 230 12.62 -6.04 14.11
N GLN A 231 13.88 -6.46 14.22
CA GLN A 231 14.97 -6.07 13.34
C GLN A 231 15.80 -7.31 12.98
N HIS A 232 16.07 -7.52 11.68
CA HIS A 232 16.92 -8.62 11.20
C HIS A 232 16.59 -10.01 11.80
N GLY A 233 15.30 -10.33 11.92
CA GLY A 233 14.82 -11.62 12.43
C GLY A 233 14.79 -11.76 13.95
N LYS A 234 15.17 -10.72 14.70
CA LYS A 234 15.17 -10.71 16.17
C LYS A 234 14.16 -9.72 16.71
N CYS A 235 13.56 -10.02 17.86
CA CYS A 235 12.86 -9.03 18.66
C CYS A 235 13.90 -8.21 19.44
N VAL A 236 14.05 -6.93 19.09
CA VAL A 236 15.06 -6.05 19.68
C VAL A 236 14.54 -5.23 20.85
N GLU A 237 13.22 -5.07 20.94
CA GLU A 237 12.56 -4.36 22.03
C GLU A 237 11.12 -4.87 22.19
N ASN A 238 10.68 -5.12 23.41
CA ASN A 238 9.32 -5.55 23.73
C ASN A 238 8.85 -4.87 25.02
N GLN A 239 7.88 -3.97 24.92
CA GLN A 239 7.40 -3.16 26.04
C GLN A 239 5.92 -2.78 25.86
N ARG A 240 5.32 -2.20 26.91
CA ARG A 240 4.03 -1.51 26.78
C ARG A 240 4.12 -0.40 25.74
N ALA A 241 3.05 -0.20 24.97
CA ALA A 241 3.02 0.80 23.90
C ALA A 241 3.37 2.20 24.40
N ASP A 242 2.79 2.65 25.51
CA ASP A 242 3.04 3.98 26.05
C ASP A 242 4.52 4.19 26.42
N THR A 243 5.17 3.18 27.00
CA THR A 243 6.58 3.22 27.39
C THR A 243 7.47 3.24 26.16
N LEU A 244 7.23 2.35 25.19
CA LEU A 244 8.03 2.26 23.99
C LEU A 244 7.97 3.53 23.14
N LEU A 245 6.79 4.16 23.07
CA LEU A 245 6.57 5.38 22.28
C LEU A 245 7.12 6.64 22.96
N SER A 246 7.22 6.69 24.29
CA SER A 246 7.72 7.87 25.02
C SER A 246 9.20 7.79 25.38
N ALA A 247 9.72 6.59 25.66
CA ALA A 247 11.11 6.37 26.08
C ALA A 247 11.69 5.10 25.43
N PRO A 248 11.84 5.06 24.09
CA PRO A 248 12.44 3.92 23.40
C PRO A 248 13.89 3.70 23.81
N THR A 249 14.24 2.48 24.18
CA THR A 249 15.58 2.12 24.66
C THR A 249 16.50 1.67 23.54
N HIS A 250 15.97 1.02 22.49
CA HIS A 250 16.79 0.48 21.42
C HIS A 250 17.01 1.53 20.31
N PRO A 251 18.26 1.71 19.79
CA PRO A 251 18.55 2.71 18.75
C PRO A 251 17.72 2.54 17.47
N TYR A 252 17.39 1.30 17.10
CA TYR A 252 16.51 1.03 15.95
C TYR A 252 15.09 1.53 16.18
N THR A 253 14.54 1.36 17.38
CA THR A 253 13.20 1.84 17.75
C THR A 253 13.17 3.37 17.74
N GLN A 254 14.20 4.02 18.28
CA GLN A 254 14.38 5.47 18.20
C GLN A 254 14.39 5.94 16.73
N LYS A 255 15.16 5.25 15.87
CA LYS A 255 15.19 5.55 14.44
C LYS A 255 13.81 5.40 13.80
N LEU A 256 13.09 4.30 14.05
CA LEU A 256 11.75 4.07 13.50
C LEU A 256 10.75 5.15 13.93
N LEU A 257 10.78 5.56 15.21
CA LEU A 257 9.91 6.63 15.73
C LEU A 257 10.22 7.98 15.12
N ASN A 258 11.51 8.26 14.87
CA ASN A 258 11.97 9.51 14.27
C ASN A 258 11.95 9.50 12.72
N SER A 259 11.49 8.42 12.08
CA SER A 259 11.51 8.26 10.62
C SER A 259 10.33 8.94 9.91
N GLU A 260 9.68 9.95 10.51
CA GLU A 260 8.68 10.72 9.80
C GLU A 260 9.33 11.53 8.66
N PRO A 261 8.72 11.60 7.47
CA PRO A 261 9.23 12.43 6.38
C PRO A 261 9.30 13.90 6.82
N THR A 262 10.52 14.41 7.02
CA THR A 262 10.76 15.81 7.41
C THR A 262 11.31 16.66 6.27
N GLY A 263 11.16 17.98 6.42
CA GLY A 263 11.80 19.00 5.60
C GLY A 263 10.87 19.62 4.57
N ASP A 264 11.30 20.76 4.04
CA ASP A 264 10.50 21.58 3.16
C ASP A 264 10.63 21.15 1.68
N PRO A 265 9.67 21.51 0.83
CA PRO A 265 9.82 21.42 -0.62
C PRO A 265 11.07 22.20 -1.09
N VAL A 266 11.61 21.79 -2.23
CA VAL A 266 12.79 22.44 -2.82
C VAL A 266 12.45 23.91 -3.17
N PRO A 267 13.27 24.91 -2.83
CA PRO A 267 12.96 26.30 -3.18
C PRO A 267 12.76 26.52 -4.68
N LEU A 268 11.71 27.26 -5.05
CA LEU A 268 11.43 27.62 -6.45
C LEU A 268 12.01 29.00 -6.82
N PRO A 269 12.68 29.11 -7.97
CA PRO A 269 13.01 30.41 -8.55
C PRO A 269 11.76 31.24 -8.89
N ALA A 270 11.82 32.55 -8.66
CA ALA A 270 10.74 33.47 -9.04
C ALA A 270 10.69 33.74 -10.57
N GLY A 271 9.52 34.13 -11.10
CA GLY A 271 9.38 34.65 -12.46
C GLY A 271 9.39 33.60 -13.58
N GLN A 272 8.99 32.36 -13.30
CA GLN A 272 9.00 31.27 -14.29
C GLN A 272 7.74 31.26 -15.15
N THR A 273 7.86 30.82 -16.40
CA THR A 273 6.71 30.48 -17.25
C THR A 273 6.10 29.14 -16.81
N PRO A 274 4.78 28.99 -16.89
CA PRO A 274 4.12 27.71 -16.64
C PRO A 274 4.67 26.57 -17.51
N LEU A 275 4.92 25.41 -16.91
CA LEU A 275 5.24 24.18 -17.64
C LEU A 275 3.96 23.44 -18.04
N LEU A 276 2.99 23.39 -17.14
CA LEU A 276 1.70 22.74 -17.38
C LEU A 276 0.58 23.65 -16.87
N GLU A 277 -0.40 23.92 -17.72
CA GLU A 277 -1.62 24.64 -17.39
C GLU A 277 -2.82 23.76 -17.71
N VAL A 278 -3.70 23.61 -16.72
CA VAL A 278 -4.91 22.80 -16.82
C VAL A 278 -6.09 23.68 -16.48
N ASP A 279 -7.06 23.77 -17.39
CA ASP A 279 -8.30 24.52 -17.18
C ASP A 279 -9.52 23.61 -17.36
N ARG A 280 -10.32 23.52 -16.29
CA ARG A 280 -11.61 22.82 -16.22
C ARG A 280 -11.55 21.37 -16.72
N LEU A 281 -10.53 20.63 -16.27
CA LEU A 281 -10.37 19.22 -16.60
C LEU A 281 -11.57 18.42 -16.07
N ARG A 282 -12.23 17.69 -16.97
CA ARG A 282 -13.37 16.82 -16.66
C ARG A 282 -13.20 15.45 -17.29
N VAL A 283 -13.52 14.40 -16.53
CA VAL A 283 -13.45 13.01 -16.98
C VAL A 283 -14.74 12.30 -16.58
N ALA A 284 -15.43 11.74 -17.56
CA ALA A 284 -16.64 10.97 -17.38
C ALA A 284 -16.59 9.66 -18.17
N PHE A 285 -17.06 8.56 -17.56
CA PHE A 285 -17.11 7.24 -18.19
C PHE A 285 -18.56 6.85 -18.50
N PRO A 286 -18.84 6.29 -19.69
CA PRO A 286 -20.20 5.91 -20.06
C PRO A 286 -20.69 4.71 -19.22
N ILE A 287 -21.87 4.85 -18.61
CA ILE A 287 -22.61 3.77 -17.97
C ILE A 287 -23.40 3.06 -19.05
N ARG A 288 -23.16 1.76 -19.25
CA ARG A 288 -23.84 0.94 -20.26
C ARG A 288 -24.80 -0.05 -19.61
N LYS A 289 -26.04 -0.16 -20.10
CA LYS A 289 -27.04 -1.13 -19.64
C LYS A 289 -27.70 -1.90 -20.80
N GLY A 290 -28.29 -3.04 -20.45
CA GLY A 290 -29.01 -3.93 -21.38
C GLY A 290 -28.10 -4.83 -22.22
N ILE A 291 -28.72 -5.77 -22.93
CA ILE A 291 -28.03 -6.77 -23.78
C ILE A 291 -27.24 -6.08 -24.92
N LEU A 292 -27.76 -4.95 -25.43
CA LEU A 292 -27.12 -4.14 -26.47
C LEU A 292 -26.04 -3.18 -25.94
N LYS A 293 -25.75 -3.18 -24.63
CA LYS A 293 -24.77 -2.28 -23.96
C LYS A 293 -24.89 -0.81 -24.36
N ARG A 294 -26.12 -0.29 -24.46
CA ARG A 294 -26.39 1.12 -24.80
C ARG A 294 -25.92 2.02 -23.66
N VAL A 295 -25.35 3.19 -23.99
CA VAL A 295 -24.97 4.21 -23.01
C VAL A 295 -26.26 4.83 -22.47
N VAL A 296 -26.46 4.75 -21.16
CA VAL A 296 -27.66 5.25 -20.48
C VAL A 296 -27.38 6.45 -19.60
N ASP A 297 -26.13 6.63 -19.19
CA ASP A 297 -25.70 7.72 -18.30
C ASP A 297 -24.15 7.86 -18.35
N HIS A 298 -23.58 8.85 -17.69
CA HIS A 298 -22.14 9.03 -17.54
C HIS A 298 -21.76 9.18 -16.06
N ASN A 299 -20.87 8.32 -15.59
CA ASN A 299 -20.27 8.47 -14.27
C ASN A 299 -19.14 9.51 -14.34
N VAL A 300 -19.36 10.70 -13.78
CA VAL A 300 -18.35 11.75 -13.68
C VAL A 300 -17.39 11.39 -12.56
N VAL A 301 -16.11 11.18 -12.89
CA VAL A 301 -15.07 10.76 -11.94
C VAL A 301 -14.15 11.92 -11.57
N VAL A 302 -13.99 12.88 -12.47
CA VAL A 302 -13.25 14.12 -12.24
C VAL A 302 -14.07 15.27 -12.79
N ASN A 303 -14.28 16.31 -12.00
CA ASN A 303 -15.07 17.47 -12.35
C ASN A 303 -14.29 18.74 -12.04
N ASN A 304 -14.01 19.53 -13.09
CA ASN A 304 -13.55 20.90 -13.00
C ASN A 304 -12.22 21.11 -12.23
N ILE A 305 -11.20 20.31 -12.52
CA ILE A 305 -9.85 20.54 -11.95
C ILE A 305 -9.11 21.59 -12.79
N SER A 306 -8.61 22.64 -12.13
CA SER A 306 -7.82 23.70 -12.76
C SER A 306 -6.58 24.02 -11.93
N PHE A 307 -5.40 24.06 -12.55
CA PHE A 307 -4.16 24.42 -11.88
C PHE A 307 -3.06 24.80 -12.86
N THR A 308 -2.01 25.41 -12.31
CA THR A 308 -0.78 25.73 -13.02
C THR A 308 0.38 25.08 -12.28
N LEU A 309 1.33 24.52 -13.04
CA LEU A 309 2.53 23.88 -12.51
C LEU A 309 3.76 24.47 -13.21
N TYR A 310 4.74 24.90 -12.43
CA TYR A 310 5.99 25.50 -12.90
C TYR A 310 7.14 24.48 -12.96
N PRO A 311 8.21 24.74 -13.75
CA PRO A 311 9.41 23.90 -13.74
C PRO A 311 10.01 23.79 -12.33
N GLY A 312 10.36 22.56 -11.94
CA GLY A 312 10.86 22.28 -10.59
C GLY A 312 9.79 22.25 -9.50
N GLU A 313 8.52 22.57 -9.79
CA GLU A 313 7.44 22.56 -8.81
C GLU A 313 6.85 21.17 -8.61
N THR A 314 6.31 20.92 -7.42
CA THR A 314 5.53 19.72 -7.12
C THR A 314 4.12 20.08 -6.68
N LEU A 315 3.14 19.55 -7.40
CA LEU A 315 1.73 19.60 -7.05
C LEU A 315 1.29 18.28 -6.42
N GLY A 316 0.78 18.32 -5.19
CA GLY A 316 0.15 17.21 -4.52
C GLY A 316 -1.31 17.04 -4.93
N LEU A 317 -1.73 15.84 -5.33
CA LEU A 317 -3.14 15.46 -5.50
C LEU A 317 -3.50 14.48 -4.38
N VAL A 318 -4.35 14.90 -3.44
CA VAL A 318 -4.71 14.13 -2.23
C VAL A 318 -6.21 13.91 -2.11
N GLY A 319 -6.62 12.90 -1.34
CA GLY A 319 -8.02 12.58 -1.08
C GLY A 319 -8.27 11.08 -0.93
N GLU A 320 -9.49 10.71 -0.54
CA GLU A 320 -9.93 9.31 -0.36
C GLU A 320 -9.75 8.43 -1.62
N SER A 321 -9.75 7.11 -1.44
CA SER A 321 -9.76 6.18 -2.58
C SER A 321 -10.98 6.43 -3.46
N GLY A 322 -10.79 6.39 -4.78
CA GLY A 322 -11.87 6.70 -5.74
C GLY A 322 -12.21 8.19 -5.89
N SER A 323 -11.46 9.12 -5.27
CA SER A 323 -11.71 10.57 -5.41
C SER A 323 -11.34 11.17 -6.77
N GLY A 324 -10.74 10.40 -7.68
CA GLY A 324 -10.36 10.85 -9.03
C GLY A 324 -8.87 11.19 -9.24
N LYS A 325 -7.98 10.96 -8.27
CA LYS A 325 -6.55 11.29 -8.35
C LYS A 325 -5.81 10.59 -9.51
N SER A 326 -5.79 9.25 -9.53
CA SER A 326 -5.13 8.48 -10.60
C SER A 326 -5.81 8.70 -11.96
N THR A 327 -7.13 8.90 -11.98
CA THR A 327 -7.88 9.30 -13.18
C THR A 327 -7.40 10.64 -13.72
N THR A 328 -7.12 11.62 -12.84
CA THR A 328 -6.53 12.91 -13.21
C THR A 328 -5.16 12.72 -13.84
N GLY A 329 -4.27 11.93 -13.22
CA GLY A 329 -2.95 11.62 -13.80
C GLY A 329 -3.03 10.98 -15.19
N LEU A 330 -3.89 9.99 -15.38
CA LEU A 330 -4.10 9.33 -16.68
C LEU A 330 -4.68 10.26 -17.75
N ALA A 331 -5.54 11.20 -17.36
CA ALA A 331 -6.10 12.20 -18.26
C ALA A 331 -5.03 13.19 -18.74
N LEU A 332 -4.16 13.64 -17.84
CA LEU A 332 -3.03 14.52 -18.16
C LEU A 332 -2.03 13.85 -19.11
N LEU A 333 -1.83 12.53 -18.99
CA LEU A 333 -1.01 11.73 -19.92
C LEU A 333 -1.70 11.44 -21.27
N ARG A 334 -2.94 11.90 -21.45
CA ARG A 334 -3.80 11.61 -22.62
C ARG A 334 -3.92 10.11 -22.89
N LEU A 335 -3.96 9.30 -21.82
CA LEU A 335 -4.22 7.85 -21.90
C LEU A 335 -5.71 7.54 -21.85
N ILE A 336 -6.50 8.41 -21.21
CA ILE A 336 -7.96 8.40 -21.22
C ILE A 336 -8.49 9.68 -21.87
N ARG A 337 -9.74 9.64 -22.36
CA ARG A 337 -10.40 10.84 -22.88
C ARG A 337 -10.77 11.76 -21.72
N SER A 338 -10.60 13.06 -21.95
CA SER A 338 -10.96 14.12 -21.03
C SER A 338 -11.47 15.33 -21.80
N GLU A 339 -12.28 16.13 -21.12
CA GLU A 339 -12.70 17.47 -21.51
C GLU A 339 -11.87 18.50 -20.72
N GLY A 340 -11.85 19.74 -21.20
CA GLY A 340 -11.02 20.81 -20.64
C GLY A 340 -9.71 21.01 -21.40
N ARG A 341 -9.01 22.10 -21.09
CA ARG A 341 -7.79 22.53 -21.78
C ARG A 341 -6.56 22.01 -21.02
N ILE A 342 -5.60 21.45 -21.73
CA ILE A 342 -4.34 20.95 -21.17
C ILE A 342 -3.20 21.51 -22.03
N VAL A 343 -2.47 22.50 -21.51
CA VAL A 343 -1.33 23.11 -22.20
C VAL A 343 -0.04 22.68 -21.51
N PHE A 344 0.89 22.12 -22.27
CA PHE A 344 2.22 21.75 -21.80
C PHE A 344 3.28 22.52 -22.59
N ASP A 345 4.08 23.33 -21.90
CA ASP A 345 5.16 24.14 -22.47
C ASP A 345 4.67 24.98 -23.66
N GLY A 346 3.52 25.66 -23.49
CA GLY A 346 2.84 26.45 -24.51
C GLY A 346 2.06 25.65 -25.57
N GLN A 347 2.22 24.33 -25.64
CA GLN A 347 1.53 23.46 -26.60
C GLN A 347 0.24 22.87 -26.03
N SER A 348 -0.90 23.06 -26.70
CA SER A 348 -2.18 22.43 -26.29
C SER A 348 -2.15 20.92 -26.60
N LEU A 349 -2.16 20.09 -25.57
CA LEU A 349 -2.14 18.62 -25.66
C LEU A 349 -3.54 18.03 -25.87
N ASP A 350 -4.59 18.72 -25.44
CA ASP A 350 -5.98 18.27 -25.54
C ASP A 350 -6.48 18.15 -26.99
N THR A 351 -5.87 18.91 -27.92
CA THR A 351 -6.21 18.90 -29.35
C THR A 351 -5.39 17.89 -30.16
N LEU A 352 -4.31 17.33 -29.59
CA LEU A 352 -3.40 16.44 -30.31
C LEU A 352 -3.96 15.02 -30.42
N ASN A 353 -3.76 14.43 -31.60
CA ASN A 353 -4.00 13.01 -31.82
C ASN A 353 -2.84 12.13 -31.31
N ARG A 354 -3.03 10.81 -31.30
CA ARG A 354 -2.04 9.85 -30.77
C ARG A 354 -0.66 9.97 -31.43
N ARG A 355 -0.59 10.20 -32.75
CA ARG A 355 0.68 10.33 -33.48
C ARG A 355 1.39 11.64 -33.13
N GLN A 356 0.63 12.72 -33.03
CA GLN A 356 1.14 14.05 -32.65
C GLN A 356 1.63 14.11 -31.19
N LEU A 357 1.11 13.24 -30.32
CA LEU A 357 1.59 13.12 -28.94
C LEU A 357 2.93 12.37 -28.82
N LEU A 358 3.30 11.50 -29.77
CA LEU A 358 4.51 10.67 -29.68
C LEU A 358 5.79 11.49 -29.42
N PRO A 359 6.04 12.62 -30.10
CA PRO A 359 7.22 13.45 -29.84
C PRO A 359 7.21 14.10 -28.46
N VAL A 360 6.05 14.35 -27.85
CA VAL A 360 5.95 15.00 -26.53
C VAL A 360 6.10 13.98 -25.40
N ARG A 361 5.77 12.70 -25.63
CA ARG A 361 5.74 11.66 -24.59
C ARG A 361 7.05 11.50 -23.82
N HIS A 362 8.21 11.63 -24.46
CA HIS A 362 9.49 11.50 -23.75
C HIS A 362 9.70 12.61 -22.69
N ARG A 363 9.00 13.75 -22.81
CA ARG A 363 9.04 14.87 -21.85
C ARG A 363 8.10 14.70 -20.66
N ILE A 364 7.11 13.79 -20.75
CA ILE A 364 6.09 13.55 -19.72
C ILE A 364 6.08 12.05 -19.39
N GLN A 365 6.60 11.70 -18.22
CA GLN A 365 6.75 10.31 -17.79
C GLN A 365 5.89 10.01 -16.57
N VAL A 366 5.72 8.72 -16.27
CA VAL A 366 4.87 8.25 -15.17
C VAL A 366 5.53 7.12 -14.40
N VAL A 367 5.39 7.17 -13.08
CA VAL A 367 5.72 6.07 -12.16
C VAL A 367 4.39 5.63 -11.53
N PHE A 368 3.99 4.39 -11.80
CA PHE A 368 2.70 3.84 -11.36
C PHE A 368 2.77 3.25 -9.93
N GLN A 369 1.60 3.14 -9.29
CA GLN A 369 1.39 2.73 -7.89
C GLN A 369 2.03 1.40 -7.50
N ASP A 370 1.97 0.37 -8.35
CA ASP A 370 2.57 -0.93 -8.05
C ASP A 370 3.73 -1.24 -9.02
N PRO A 371 4.98 -1.25 -8.52
CA PRO A 371 6.14 -1.69 -9.29
C PRO A 371 5.99 -3.10 -9.86
N ASN A 372 5.30 -4.02 -9.16
CA ASN A 372 5.12 -5.38 -9.65
C ASN A 372 4.23 -5.43 -10.89
N SER A 373 3.16 -4.63 -10.91
CA SER A 373 2.30 -4.49 -12.09
C SER A 373 2.94 -3.71 -13.24
N SER A 374 3.84 -2.77 -12.91
CA SER A 374 4.40 -1.84 -13.91
C SER A 374 5.73 -2.32 -14.52
N LEU A 375 6.47 -3.20 -13.85
CA LEU A 375 7.71 -3.80 -14.35
C LEU A 375 7.39 -5.16 -14.98
N ASN A 376 7.76 -5.37 -16.25
CA ASN A 376 7.54 -6.66 -16.90
C ASN A 376 8.43 -7.73 -16.26
N PRO A 377 7.87 -8.77 -15.60
CA PRO A 377 8.65 -9.77 -14.87
C PRO A 377 9.51 -10.65 -15.78
N ARG A 378 9.25 -10.63 -17.09
CA ARG A 378 10.03 -11.39 -18.10
C ARG A 378 11.26 -10.64 -18.60
N LEU A 379 11.42 -9.37 -18.24
CA LEU A 379 12.53 -8.53 -18.66
C LEU A 379 13.47 -8.31 -17.47
N ASN A 380 14.77 -8.25 -17.75
CA ASN A 380 15.75 -7.83 -16.74
C ASN A 380 15.76 -6.29 -16.57
N VAL A 381 16.43 -5.81 -15.53
CA VAL A 381 16.46 -4.37 -15.21
C VAL A 381 17.06 -3.53 -16.35
N LEU A 382 18.08 -4.03 -17.04
CA LEU A 382 18.67 -3.37 -18.21
C LEU A 382 17.61 -3.12 -19.30
N GLN A 383 16.90 -4.18 -19.69
CA GLN A 383 15.85 -4.14 -20.71
C GLN A 383 14.71 -3.20 -20.34
N ILE A 384 14.28 -3.24 -19.07
CA ILE A 384 13.22 -2.40 -18.53
C ILE A 384 13.59 -0.92 -18.63
N ILE A 385 14.81 -0.54 -18.23
CA ILE A 385 15.22 0.86 -18.21
C ILE A 385 15.53 1.34 -19.64
N GLU A 386 16.13 0.53 -20.51
CA GLU A 386 16.48 0.97 -21.87
C GLU A 386 15.28 1.08 -22.83
N GLU A 387 14.11 0.52 -22.47
CA GLU A 387 12.94 0.45 -23.35
C GLU A 387 12.57 1.83 -23.93
N GLY A 388 12.58 2.86 -23.09
CA GLY A 388 12.33 4.24 -23.52
C GLY A 388 13.35 4.73 -24.55
N LEU A 389 14.65 4.44 -24.35
CA LEU A 389 15.72 4.84 -25.26
C LEU A 389 15.59 4.15 -26.62
N ARG A 390 15.18 2.88 -26.65
CA ARG A 390 14.97 2.15 -27.92
C ARG A 390 13.91 2.81 -28.81
N VAL A 391 12.88 3.39 -28.19
CA VAL A 391 11.77 4.04 -28.91
C VAL A 391 12.09 5.49 -29.27
N HIS A 392 12.64 6.26 -28.34
CA HIS A 392 12.81 7.71 -28.50
C HIS A 392 14.21 8.13 -28.96
N GLN A 393 15.22 7.26 -28.84
CA GLN A 393 16.59 7.51 -29.27
C GLN A 393 17.15 6.30 -30.06
N PRO A 394 16.51 5.94 -31.19
CA PRO A 394 16.86 4.72 -31.95
C PRO A 394 18.27 4.76 -32.56
N THR A 395 18.90 5.93 -32.63
CA THR A 395 20.26 6.13 -33.14
C THR A 395 21.35 5.65 -32.17
N LEU A 396 21.02 5.41 -30.91
CA LEU A 396 21.99 4.90 -29.93
C LEU A 396 22.36 3.44 -30.23
N SER A 397 23.65 3.11 -30.09
CA SER A 397 24.10 1.71 -30.09
C SER A 397 23.68 0.99 -28.79
N GLY A 398 23.73 -0.35 -28.80
CA GLY A 398 23.46 -1.14 -27.58
C GLY A 398 24.39 -0.77 -26.42
N ALA A 399 25.69 -0.59 -26.71
CA ALA A 399 26.68 -0.18 -25.72
C ALA A 399 26.41 1.23 -25.15
N GLN A 400 25.98 2.17 -25.99
CA GLN A 400 25.62 3.52 -25.54
C GLN A 400 24.37 3.52 -24.66
N ARG A 401 23.35 2.72 -25.02
CA ARG A 401 22.17 2.55 -24.17
C ARG A 401 22.52 1.94 -22.82
N GLU A 402 23.30 0.87 -22.81
CA GLU A 402 23.74 0.24 -21.56
C GLU A 402 24.52 1.22 -20.67
N GLN A 403 25.37 2.07 -21.24
CA GLN A 403 26.09 3.08 -20.48
C GLN A 403 25.16 4.12 -19.85
N GLN A 404 24.12 4.57 -20.57
CA GLN A 404 23.11 5.45 -20.00
C GLN A 404 22.29 4.77 -18.91
N VAL A 405 21.99 3.48 -19.07
CA VAL A 405 21.32 2.68 -18.03
C VAL A 405 22.18 2.60 -16.77
N LYS A 406 23.48 2.31 -16.90
CA LYS A 406 24.40 2.31 -15.75
C LYS A 406 24.42 3.67 -15.05
N ALA A 407 24.47 4.77 -15.82
CA ALA A 407 24.46 6.12 -15.28
C ALA A 407 23.17 6.43 -14.49
N VAL A 408 22.00 6.12 -15.05
CA VAL A 408 20.73 6.37 -14.34
C VAL A 408 20.56 5.47 -13.13
N MET A 409 21.07 4.22 -13.18
CA MET A 409 21.05 3.31 -12.03
C MET A 409 21.86 3.89 -10.86
N MET A 410 23.08 4.38 -11.12
CA MET A 410 23.88 5.06 -10.08
C MET A 410 23.15 6.28 -9.53
N GLU A 411 22.52 7.08 -10.40
CA GLU A 411 21.80 8.27 -10.02
C GLU A 411 20.59 8.01 -9.11
N VAL A 412 19.88 6.89 -9.31
CA VAL A 412 18.81 6.45 -8.39
C VAL A 412 19.32 5.64 -7.19
N GLY A 413 20.63 5.48 -7.04
CA GLY A 413 21.26 4.73 -5.96
C GLY A 413 21.10 3.22 -6.06
N LEU A 414 21.12 2.67 -7.28
CA LEU A 414 21.19 1.24 -7.58
C LEU A 414 22.59 0.86 -8.06
N ASP A 415 23.04 -0.35 -7.70
CA ASP A 415 24.29 -0.92 -8.21
C ASP A 415 24.13 -1.34 -9.68
N PRO A 416 24.88 -0.74 -10.63
CA PRO A 416 24.81 -1.07 -12.05
C PRO A 416 25.17 -2.52 -12.40
N GLU A 417 25.90 -3.23 -11.54
CA GLU A 417 26.23 -4.64 -11.79
C GLU A 417 25.02 -5.56 -11.62
N THR A 418 23.98 -5.09 -10.92
CA THR A 418 22.72 -5.82 -10.77
C THR A 418 21.78 -5.71 -11.97
N ARG A 419 22.13 -4.96 -13.03
CA ARG A 419 21.25 -4.68 -14.19
C ARG A 419 20.75 -5.91 -14.95
N HIS A 420 21.44 -7.04 -14.83
CA HIS A 420 21.07 -8.30 -15.48
C HIS A 420 20.07 -9.13 -14.67
N ARG A 421 19.82 -8.75 -13.40
CA ARG A 421 18.82 -9.39 -12.54
C ARG A 421 17.40 -9.03 -12.94
N TYR A 422 16.46 -9.86 -12.53
CA TYR A 422 15.03 -9.65 -12.73
C TYR A 422 14.40 -8.87 -11.56
N PRO A 423 13.30 -8.12 -11.78
CA PRO A 423 12.65 -7.32 -10.73
C PRO A 423 12.30 -8.08 -9.44
N ALA A 424 11.98 -9.37 -9.54
CA ALA A 424 11.65 -10.21 -8.39
C ALA A 424 12.80 -10.38 -7.40
N GLU A 425 14.05 -10.19 -7.84
CA GLU A 425 15.27 -10.33 -7.03
C GLU A 425 15.62 -9.06 -6.24
N PHE A 426 14.84 -7.98 -6.39
CA PHE A 426 15.05 -6.71 -5.72
C PHE A 426 14.06 -6.50 -4.56
N SER A 427 14.44 -5.68 -3.57
CA SER A 427 13.50 -5.24 -2.54
C SER A 427 12.42 -4.30 -3.12
N GLY A 428 11.32 -4.05 -2.39
CA GLY A 428 10.28 -3.11 -2.81
C GLY A 428 10.83 -1.70 -3.11
N GLY A 429 11.69 -1.18 -2.23
CA GLY A 429 12.34 0.12 -2.44
C GLY A 429 13.28 0.14 -3.65
N GLN A 430 14.00 -0.95 -3.91
CA GLN A 430 14.85 -1.08 -5.10
C GLN A 430 14.00 -1.15 -6.38
N ARG A 431 12.89 -1.90 -6.37
CA ARG A 431 11.93 -1.92 -7.49
C ARG A 431 11.36 -0.54 -7.76
N GLN A 432 11.07 0.25 -6.73
CA GLN A 432 10.64 1.63 -6.89
C GLN A 432 11.71 2.49 -7.56
N ARG A 433 12.98 2.37 -7.14
CA ARG A 433 14.11 3.07 -7.78
C ARG A 433 14.27 2.66 -9.24
N ILE A 434 14.05 1.39 -9.59
CA ILE A 434 14.04 0.91 -10.99
C ILE A 434 12.93 1.60 -11.78
N ALA A 435 11.72 1.72 -11.22
CA ALA A 435 10.60 2.41 -11.87
C ALA A 435 10.89 3.92 -12.07
N VAL A 436 11.52 4.58 -11.09
CA VAL A 436 11.99 5.97 -11.21
C VAL A 436 13.08 6.08 -12.29
N ALA A 437 14.06 5.17 -12.32
CA ALA A 437 15.12 5.16 -13.33
C ALA A 437 14.55 4.99 -14.75
N ARG A 438 13.55 4.12 -14.93
CA ARG A 438 12.84 3.95 -16.20
C ARG A 438 12.18 5.24 -16.68
N ALA A 439 11.59 6.01 -15.77
CA ALA A 439 11.01 7.32 -16.13
C ALA A 439 12.12 8.36 -16.42
N LEU A 440 13.18 8.37 -15.61
CA LEU A 440 14.24 9.37 -15.67
C LEU A 440 15.16 9.22 -16.89
N ILE A 441 15.34 8.01 -17.42
CA ILE A 441 16.25 7.73 -18.54
C ILE A 441 16.00 8.61 -19.78
N LEU A 442 14.74 9.03 -19.99
CA LEU A 442 14.33 9.90 -21.09
C LEU A 442 14.56 11.39 -20.82
N LYS A 443 15.06 11.74 -19.63
CA LYS A 443 15.27 13.11 -19.14
C LYS A 443 14.01 13.98 -19.29
N PRO A 444 12.88 13.57 -18.67
CA PRO A 444 11.62 14.28 -18.82
C PRO A 444 11.66 15.68 -18.19
N SER A 445 10.68 16.51 -18.51
CA SER A 445 10.43 17.79 -17.80
C SER A 445 9.37 17.62 -16.71
N LEU A 446 8.45 16.66 -16.87
CA LEU A 446 7.37 16.35 -15.95
C LEU A 446 7.32 14.84 -15.66
N ILE A 447 7.23 14.48 -14.37
CA ILE A 447 6.93 13.12 -13.94
C ILE A 447 5.66 13.10 -13.11
N ILE A 448 4.70 12.26 -13.49
CA ILE A 448 3.54 11.94 -12.67
C ILE A 448 3.88 10.75 -11.78
N LEU A 449 3.81 10.95 -10.48
CA LEU A 449 4.12 9.96 -9.46
C LEU A 449 2.79 9.50 -8.85
N ASP A 450 2.29 8.34 -9.28
CA ASP A 450 1.05 7.75 -8.79
C ASP A 450 1.35 6.84 -7.60
N GLU A 451 1.17 7.34 -6.38
CA GLU A 451 1.48 6.65 -5.12
C GLU A 451 2.85 5.96 -5.09
N PRO A 452 3.97 6.69 -5.30
CA PRO A 452 5.29 6.08 -5.46
C PRO A 452 5.86 5.45 -4.17
N THR A 453 5.15 5.54 -3.06
CA THR A 453 5.59 5.13 -1.72
C THR A 453 4.61 4.20 -1.02
N SER A 454 3.46 3.87 -1.61
CA SER A 454 2.28 3.27 -0.94
C SER A 454 2.40 1.80 -0.49
N SER A 455 3.58 1.21 -0.54
CA SER A 455 3.85 -0.16 -0.06
C SER A 455 5.22 -0.30 0.60
N LEU A 456 5.87 0.84 0.87
CA LEU A 456 7.22 0.92 1.41
C LEU A 456 7.15 1.30 2.88
N ASP A 457 8.05 0.74 3.69
CA ASP A 457 8.21 1.16 5.08
C ASP A 457 8.73 2.60 5.19
N LYS A 458 8.47 3.28 6.33
CA LYS A 458 8.80 4.70 6.52
C LYS A 458 10.27 5.03 6.23
N THR A 459 11.21 4.14 6.60
CA THR A 459 12.64 4.33 6.31
C THR A 459 12.90 4.38 4.81
N VAL A 460 12.36 3.42 4.06
CA VAL A 460 12.48 3.38 2.60
C VAL A 460 11.73 4.54 1.94
N GLN A 461 10.54 4.91 2.42
CA GLN A 461 9.80 6.07 1.93
C GLN A 461 10.63 7.36 2.04
N ALA A 462 11.27 7.60 3.19
CA ALA A 462 12.14 8.75 3.41
C ALA A 462 13.32 8.76 2.41
N GLN A 463 13.92 7.60 2.14
CA GLN A 463 14.99 7.50 1.12
C GLN A 463 14.50 7.81 -0.29
N ILE A 464 13.30 7.34 -0.66
CA ILE A 464 12.70 7.65 -1.97
C ILE A 464 12.37 9.14 -2.07
N LEU A 465 11.86 9.78 -1.01
CA LEU A 465 11.61 11.22 -1.02
C LEU A 465 12.89 12.03 -1.14
N ALA A 466 13.94 11.66 -0.41
CA ALA A 466 15.25 12.29 -0.54
C ALA A 466 15.81 12.16 -1.96
N LEU A 467 15.64 10.99 -2.59
CA LEU A 467 15.99 10.77 -3.99
C LEU A 467 15.18 11.70 -4.90
N LEU A 468 13.85 11.76 -4.76
CA LEU A 468 13.01 12.62 -5.59
C LEU A 468 13.38 14.11 -5.45
N LYS A 469 13.66 14.59 -4.22
CA LYS A 469 14.15 15.97 -4.00
C LYS A 469 15.49 16.22 -4.71
N SER A 470 16.42 15.27 -4.61
CA SER A 470 17.72 15.38 -5.29
C SER A 470 17.57 15.43 -6.82
N LEU A 471 16.71 14.57 -7.38
CA LEU A 471 16.42 14.56 -8.81
C LEU A 471 15.72 15.85 -9.28
N GLN A 472 14.77 16.36 -8.49
CA GLN A 472 14.12 17.64 -8.74
C GLN A 472 15.12 18.79 -8.76
N GLN A 473 16.04 18.86 -7.79
CA GLN A 473 17.08 19.88 -7.75
C GLN A 473 18.02 19.78 -8.95
N LYS A 474 18.49 18.57 -9.26
CA LYS A 474 19.49 18.33 -10.30
C LYS A 474 18.97 18.54 -11.72
N HIS A 475 17.73 18.12 -11.99
CA HIS A 475 17.14 18.12 -13.33
C HIS A 475 16.02 19.14 -13.51
N ARG A 476 15.68 19.89 -12.45
CA ARG A 476 14.56 20.85 -12.44
C ARG A 476 13.23 20.19 -12.83
N LEU A 477 13.01 18.96 -12.35
CA LEU A 477 11.82 18.17 -12.67
C LEU A 477 10.59 18.75 -12.00
N ALA A 478 9.52 18.92 -12.77
CA ALA A 478 8.21 19.13 -12.20
C ALA A 478 7.56 17.79 -11.83
N TYR A 479 6.84 17.75 -10.73
CA TYR A 479 6.12 16.56 -10.25
C TYR A 479 4.63 16.83 -10.08
N ILE A 480 3.83 15.87 -10.51
CA ILE A 480 2.47 15.70 -10.00
C ILE A 480 2.52 14.49 -9.08
N PHE A 481 2.35 14.73 -7.78
CA PHE A 481 2.48 13.74 -6.72
C PHE A 481 1.11 13.32 -6.23
N ILE A 482 0.65 12.14 -6.66
CA ILE A 482 -0.60 11.55 -6.20
C ILE A 482 -0.28 10.70 -4.98
N SER A 483 -0.91 10.99 -3.84
CA SER A 483 -0.70 10.25 -2.61
C SER A 483 -1.93 10.33 -1.70
N HIS A 484 -2.14 9.29 -0.90
CA HIS A 484 -3.04 9.34 0.25
C HIS A 484 -2.29 9.64 1.57
N ASP A 485 -0.96 9.55 1.58
CA ASP A 485 -0.13 9.91 2.73
C ASP A 485 0.17 11.41 2.72
N LEU A 486 -0.42 12.11 3.69
CA LEU A 486 -0.28 13.56 3.83
C LEU A 486 1.08 13.99 4.39
N HIS A 487 1.78 13.15 5.15
CA HIS A 487 3.13 13.48 5.65
C HIS A 487 4.12 13.57 4.50
N VAL A 488 4.05 12.62 3.57
CA VAL A 488 4.84 12.60 2.34
C VAL A 488 4.53 13.82 1.47
N VAL A 489 3.25 14.18 1.35
CA VAL A 489 2.81 15.37 0.59
C VAL A 489 3.37 16.64 1.21
N ARG A 490 3.27 16.80 2.53
CA ARG A 490 3.82 17.95 3.26
C ARG A 490 5.32 18.11 3.04
N ALA A 491 6.05 17.00 3.00
CA ALA A 491 7.50 17.03 2.86
C ALA A 491 7.99 17.35 1.44
N LEU A 492 7.18 17.16 0.39
CA LEU A 492 7.62 17.26 -1.01
C LEU A 492 6.87 18.33 -1.82
N CYS A 493 5.60 18.58 -1.52
CA CYS A 493 4.72 19.37 -2.38
C CYS A 493 4.78 20.86 -2.05
N HIS A 494 4.71 21.67 -3.09
CA HIS A 494 4.66 23.13 -3.00
C HIS A 494 3.21 23.60 -2.96
N GLN A 495 2.37 22.97 -3.77
CA GLN A 495 0.93 23.16 -3.83
C GLN A 495 0.21 21.85 -3.60
N VAL A 496 -1.04 21.91 -3.15
CA VAL A 496 -1.89 20.73 -2.96
C VAL A 496 -3.29 21.00 -3.47
N ILE A 497 -3.91 19.97 -4.04
CA ILE A 497 -5.33 19.89 -4.41
C ILE A 497 -5.93 18.72 -3.63
N VAL A 498 -6.94 19.03 -2.82
CA VAL A 498 -7.70 18.07 -2.03
C VAL A 498 -8.96 17.70 -2.82
N LEU A 499 -9.04 16.44 -3.26
CA LEU A 499 -10.15 15.88 -4.02
C LEU A 499 -11.10 15.08 -3.14
N ARG A 500 -12.40 15.22 -3.40
CA ARG A 500 -13.46 14.38 -2.83
C ARG A 500 -14.53 14.13 -3.88
N GLN A 501 -14.84 12.85 -4.13
CA GLN A 501 -15.89 12.46 -5.09
C GLN A 501 -15.76 13.13 -6.47
N GLY A 502 -14.53 13.32 -6.95
CA GLY A 502 -14.24 13.95 -8.23
C GLY A 502 -14.20 15.47 -8.23
N GLU A 503 -14.48 16.14 -7.11
CA GLU A 503 -14.47 17.60 -7.01
C GLU A 503 -13.27 18.12 -6.19
N VAL A 504 -12.81 19.31 -6.55
CA VAL A 504 -11.81 20.06 -5.76
C VAL A 504 -12.49 20.68 -4.55
N VAL A 505 -12.13 20.18 -3.37
CA VAL A 505 -12.65 20.69 -2.10
C VAL A 505 -11.82 21.86 -1.61
N GLU A 506 -10.50 21.74 -1.69
CA GLU A 506 -9.56 22.77 -1.25
C GLU A 506 -8.30 22.72 -2.10
N GLN A 507 -7.73 23.88 -2.43
CA GLN A 507 -6.53 24.00 -3.25
C GLN A 507 -5.72 25.21 -2.80
N GLY A 508 -4.39 25.09 -2.79
CA GLY A 508 -3.51 26.21 -2.50
C GLY A 508 -2.07 25.77 -2.19
N GLN A 509 -1.29 26.69 -1.62
CA GLN A 509 0.04 26.38 -1.09
C GLN A 509 -0.06 25.31 -0.01
N CYS A 510 0.82 24.30 -0.10
CA CYS A 510 0.80 23.14 0.77
C CYS A 510 0.89 23.54 2.24
N GLU A 511 1.80 24.43 2.60
CA GLU A 511 1.96 24.92 3.98
C GLU A 511 0.65 25.50 4.54
N ARG A 512 -0.03 26.36 3.78
CA ARG A 512 -1.28 27.00 4.21
C ARG A 512 -2.43 26.00 4.38
N VAL A 513 -2.60 25.08 3.43
CA VAL A 513 -3.68 24.07 3.49
C VAL A 513 -3.47 23.13 4.68
N PHE A 514 -2.22 22.84 5.05
CA PHE A 514 -1.90 21.95 6.17
C PHE A 514 -1.95 22.64 7.54
N THR A 515 -1.61 23.93 7.62
CA THR A 515 -1.57 24.69 8.88
C THR A 515 -2.91 25.34 9.23
N ALA A 516 -3.63 25.83 8.23
CA ALA A 516 -4.91 26.53 8.40
C ALA A 516 -5.97 26.07 7.37
N PRO A 517 -6.32 24.76 7.37
CA PRO A 517 -7.33 24.21 6.46
C PRO A 517 -8.69 24.88 6.67
N GLN A 518 -9.29 25.38 5.59
CA GLN A 518 -10.59 26.05 5.64
C GLN A 518 -11.72 25.01 5.63
N GLN A 519 -11.58 23.94 4.86
CA GLN A 519 -12.64 22.96 4.67
C GLN A 519 -12.70 21.93 5.79
N ALA A 520 -13.91 21.54 6.19
CA ALA A 520 -14.13 20.53 7.21
C ALA A 520 -13.54 19.16 6.80
N TYR A 521 -13.68 18.80 5.53
CA TYR A 521 -13.11 17.56 4.99
C TYR A 521 -11.59 17.54 5.04
N THR A 522 -10.92 18.65 4.69
CA THR A 522 -9.45 18.76 4.79
C THR A 522 -8.98 18.63 6.24
N ARG A 523 -9.68 19.28 7.19
CA ARG A 523 -9.42 19.12 8.64
C ARG A 523 -9.54 17.67 9.09
N GLN A 524 -10.58 16.97 8.64
CA GLN A 524 -10.78 15.56 8.95
C GLN A 524 -9.66 14.69 8.36
N LEU A 525 -9.30 14.90 7.09
CA LEU A 525 -8.24 14.16 6.41
C LEU A 525 -6.90 14.31 7.15
N LEU A 526 -6.55 15.54 7.55
CA LEU A 526 -5.33 15.84 8.32
C LEU A 526 -5.35 15.21 9.72
N ALA A 527 -6.48 15.22 10.41
CA ALA A 527 -6.60 14.61 11.74
C ALA A 527 -6.51 13.07 11.72
N LEU A 528 -6.90 12.46 10.61
CA LEU A 528 -6.83 11.00 10.44
C LEU A 528 -5.44 10.50 10.05
N SER A 529 -4.63 11.38 9.47
CA SER A 529 -3.31 11.06 8.90
C SER A 529 -2.26 10.70 9.93
#